data_AF-A0A433P9B7-F1
#
_entry.id   AF-A0A433P9B7-F1
#
_cell.length_a   1.000
_cell.length_b   1.000
_cell.length_c   1.000
_cell.angle_alpha   90.00
_cell.angle_beta   90.00
_cell.angle_gamma   90.00
#
_symmetry.space_group_name_H-M   'P 1'
#
loop_
_entity.id
_entity.type
_entity.pdbx_description
1 polymer ?
#
loop_
_entity_poly.entity_id
_entity_poly.type
_entity_poly.pdbx_seq_one_letter_code
_entity_poly.pdbx_strand_id
1 'polypeptide(L)'
;MHLGYMNCCLDAHLPLPPILTDIPAWLRSLRLHKYNDVFSGLRWQDIVKMSDEDLMDKGVIALGARRKMLKVFENVRGHCAQNVSIGGDSL
;
A
#
# COMPACT_ATOMS: atom_id res chain seq x y z
N MET A 1 -5.98 31.81 15.68
CA MET A 1 -7.27 31.12 15.87
C MET A 1 -7.78 30.83 14.46
N HIS A 2 -7.57 29.67 13.83
CA HIS A 2 -7.89 28.27 14.14
C HIS A 2 -6.88 27.41 13.32
N LEU A 3 -6.06 26.53 13.91
CA LEU A 3 -6.27 25.07 14.04
C LEU A 3 -6.68 24.35 12.75
N GLY A 4 -5.84 23.43 12.26
CA GLY A 4 -6.23 22.52 11.16
C GLY A 4 -5.13 21.74 10.41
N TYR A 5 -3.89 21.63 10.90
CA TYR A 5 -3.03 20.52 10.47
C TYR A 5 -3.52 19.26 11.21
N MET A 6 -3.80 18.17 10.49
CA MET A 6 -4.18 16.80 10.95
C MET A 6 -5.54 16.32 10.43
N ASN A 7 -5.70 16.06 9.11
CA ASN A 7 -6.55 14.95 8.56
C ASN A 7 -6.72 14.99 7.01
N CYS A 8 -5.65 14.88 6.23
CA CYS A 8 -5.80 14.76 4.76
C CYS A 8 -6.26 13.36 4.27
N CYS A 9 -6.65 12.44 5.16
CA CYS A 9 -7.02 11.07 4.77
C CYS A 9 -8.45 10.64 5.13
N LEU A 10 -9.24 11.49 5.82
CA LEU A 10 -10.55 11.05 6.35
C LEU A 10 -11.79 11.68 5.69
N ASP A 11 -11.63 12.71 4.85
CA ASP A 11 -12.77 13.41 4.21
C ASP A 11 -12.63 13.58 2.68
N ALA A 12 -11.61 13.00 2.06
CA ALA A 12 -11.54 13.03 0.62
C ALA A 12 -12.44 11.93 0.05
N HIS A 13 -13.62 12.33 -0.42
CA HIS A 13 -14.44 11.64 -1.42
C HIS A 13 -13.68 11.55 -2.77
N LEU A 14 -12.43 11.10 -2.70
CA LEU A 14 -11.57 10.73 -3.80
C LEU A 14 -11.91 9.27 -4.09
N PRO A 15 -12.18 8.88 -5.35
CA PRO A 15 -12.39 7.48 -5.70
C PRO A 15 -11.04 6.75 -5.65
N LEU A 16 -10.52 6.52 -4.44
CA LEU A 16 -9.62 5.40 -4.25
C LEU A 16 -10.38 4.18 -4.75
N PRO A 17 -9.84 3.41 -5.71
CA PRO A 17 -10.58 2.29 -6.25
C PRO A 17 -10.94 1.37 -5.07
N PRO A 18 -12.21 0.91 -4.97
CA PRO A 18 -12.68 0.11 -3.85
C PRO A 18 -11.84 -1.16 -3.63
N ILE A 19 -11.02 -1.54 -4.63
CA ILE A 19 -10.02 -2.60 -4.56
C ILE A 19 -9.01 -2.48 -3.41
N LEU A 20 -8.74 -1.28 -2.85
CA LEU A 20 -7.84 -1.17 -1.69
C LEU A 20 -8.46 -1.73 -0.40
N THR A 21 -9.79 -1.71 -0.28
CA THR A 21 -10.47 -2.40 0.83
C THR A 21 -10.39 -3.92 0.69
N ASP A 22 -10.17 -4.41 -0.53
CA ASP A 22 -10.02 -5.83 -0.84
C ASP A 22 -8.54 -6.18 -1.04
N ILE A 23 -7.83 -6.40 0.08
CA ILE A 23 -6.44 -6.88 0.10
C ILE A 23 -6.18 -8.05 -0.87
N PRO A 24 -7.02 -9.11 -0.92
CA PRO A 24 -6.80 -10.21 -1.86
C PRO A 24 -6.83 -9.76 -3.33
N ALA A 25 -7.79 -8.93 -3.75
CA ALA A 25 -7.84 -8.40 -5.11
C ALA A 25 -6.67 -7.46 -5.42
N TRP A 26 -6.27 -6.61 -4.47
CA TRP A 26 -5.12 -5.73 -4.60
C TRP A 26 -3.82 -6.52 -4.81
N LEU A 27 -3.57 -7.54 -3.98
CA LEU A 27 -2.40 -8.41 -4.10
C LEU A 27 -2.42 -9.24 -5.40
N ARG A 28 -3.60 -9.66 -5.88
CA ARG A 28 -3.74 -10.33 -7.18
C ARG A 28 -3.25 -9.45 -8.33
N SER A 29 -3.63 -8.17 -8.34
CA SER A 29 -3.17 -7.21 -9.35
C SER A 29 -1.64 -7.03 -9.34
N LEU A 30 -1.03 -7.05 -8.16
CA LEU A 30 0.43 -6.96 -7.99
C LEU A 30 1.18 -8.28 -8.26
N ARG A 31 0.45 -9.37 -8.52
CA ARG A 31 0.91 -10.76 -8.58
C ARG A 31 1.54 -11.28 -7.28
N LEU A 32 1.14 -10.70 -6.15
CA LEU A 32 1.59 -11.05 -4.80
C LEU A 32 0.57 -11.89 -4.02
N HIS A 33 -0.41 -12.49 -4.72
CA HIS A 33 -1.47 -13.31 -4.13
C HIS A 33 -1.00 -14.47 -3.26
N LYS A 34 0.27 -14.92 -3.40
CA LYS A 34 0.89 -15.90 -2.49
C LYS A 34 1.06 -15.41 -1.04
N TYR A 35 1.05 -14.09 -0.82
CA TYR A 35 1.21 -13.49 0.51
C TYR A 35 -0.15 -13.04 1.08
N ASN A 36 -1.26 -13.44 0.48
CA ASN A 36 -2.58 -13.04 0.96
C ASN A 36 -2.82 -13.48 2.42
N ASP A 37 -2.43 -14.71 2.76
CA ASP A 37 -2.51 -15.22 4.14
C ASP A 37 -1.65 -14.41 5.13
N VAL A 38 -0.51 -13.87 4.67
CA VAL A 38 0.39 -13.06 5.51
C VAL A 38 -0.27 -11.73 5.91
N PHE A 39 -1.11 -11.18 5.04
CA PHE A 39 -1.82 -9.92 5.27
C PHE A 39 -3.30 -10.13 5.60
N SER A 40 -3.73 -11.38 5.80
CA SER A 40 -5.10 -11.71 6.16
C SER A 40 -5.44 -11.11 7.52
N GLY A 41 -6.57 -10.41 7.59
CA GLY A 41 -7.00 -9.70 8.82
C GLY A 41 -6.32 -8.35 9.05
N LEU A 42 -5.40 -7.91 8.19
CA LEU A 42 -4.81 -6.57 8.26
C LEU A 42 -5.52 -5.62 7.30
N ARG A 43 -5.65 -4.35 7.70
CA ARG A 43 -6.20 -3.31 6.83
C ARG A 43 -5.10 -2.76 5.93
N TRP A 44 -5.47 -2.34 4.73
CA TRP A 44 -4.52 -1.75 3.77
C TRP A 44 -3.80 -0.54 4.36
N GLN A 45 -4.47 0.24 5.21
CA GLN A 45 -3.91 1.41 5.90
C GLN A 45 -2.75 1.04 6.83
N ASP A 46 -2.81 -0.13 7.45
CA ASP A 46 -1.75 -0.64 8.32
C ASP A 46 -0.62 -1.23 7.45
N ILE A 47 -0.97 -1.94 6.38
CA ILE A 47 0.00 -2.53 5.42
C ILE A 47 0.86 -1.45 4.74
N VAL A 48 0.26 -0.37 4.26
CA VAL A 48 1.01 0.72 3.61
C VAL A 48 1.86 1.54 4.59
N LYS A 49 1.77 1.31 5.89
CA LYS A 49 2.64 1.92 6.92
C LYS A 49 3.78 1.00 7.35
N MET A 50 3.78 -0.26 6.92
CA MET A 50 4.82 -1.23 7.29
C MET A 50 6.16 -0.91 6.63
N SER A 51 7.23 -1.14 7.40
CA SER A 51 8.61 -1.03 6.94
C SER A 51 9.12 -2.36 6.38
N ASP A 52 10.33 -2.38 5.82
CA ASP A 52 10.90 -3.61 5.28
C ASP A 52 11.11 -4.69 6.36
N GLU A 53 11.46 -4.27 7.57
CA GLU A 53 11.57 -5.12 8.76
C GLU A 53 10.23 -5.77 9.13
N ASP A 54 9.12 -5.01 9.14
CA ASP A 54 7.78 -5.56 9.40
C ASP A 54 7.39 -6.62 8.35
N LEU A 55 7.71 -6.36 7.08
CA LEU A 55 7.44 -7.33 6.00
C LEU A 55 8.27 -8.60 6.19
N MET A 56 9.50 -8.47 6.67
CA MET A 56 10.37 -9.60 6.96
C MET A 56 9.83 -10.43 8.14
N ASP A 57 9.43 -9.77 9.23
CA ASP A 57 8.87 -10.41 10.42
C ASP A 57 7.58 -11.18 10.11
N LYS A 58 6.73 -10.62 9.25
CA LYS A 58 5.51 -11.28 8.76
C LYS A 58 5.75 -12.49 7.85
N GLY A 59 6.99 -12.72 7.41
CA GLY A 59 7.35 -13.88 6.58
C GLY A 59 7.60 -13.56 5.11
N VAL A 60 7.67 -12.28 4.71
CA VAL A 60 8.14 -11.89 3.37
C VAL A 60 9.68 -11.82 3.38
N ILE A 61 10.31 -12.99 3.35
CA ILE A 61 11.77 -13.14 3.30
C ILE A 61 12.40 -12.73 1.95
N ALA A 62 11.63 -12.72 0.87
CA ALA A 62 12.14 -12.41 -0.47
C ALA A 62 12.40 -10.91 -0.64
N LEU A 63 13.68 -10.51 -0.73
CA LEU A 63 14.11 -9.11 -0.89
C LEU A 63 13.45 -8.40 -2.08
N GLY A 64 13.32 -9.08 -3.23
CA GLY A 64 12.67 -8.53 -4.42
C GLY A 64 11.18 -8.22 -4.19
N ALA A 65 10.48 -9.10 -3.45
CA ALA A 65 9.09 -8.87 -3.10
C ALA A 65 8.95 -7.70 -2.12
N ARG A 66 9.82 -7.61 -1.10
CA ARG A 66 9.84 -6.48 -0.16
C ARG A 66 10.04 -5.15 -0.86
N ARG A 67 11.08 -5.03 -1.71
CA ARG A 67 11.36 -3.80 -2.48
C ARG A 67 10.16 -3.40 -3.36
N LYS A 68 9.53 -4.37 -4.03
CA LYS A 68 8.33 -4.14 -4.84
C LYS A 68 7.16 -3.65 -3.99
N MET A 69 6.89 -4.29 -2.85
CA MET A 69 5.83 -3.89 -1.92
C MET A 69 6.03 -2.47 -1.40
N LEU A 70 7.24 -2.13 -0.95
CA LEU A 70 7.56 -0.78 -0.48
C LEU A 70 7.33 0.28 -1.56
N LYS A 71 7.74 0.01 -2.80
CA LYS A 71 7.50 0.91 -3.95
C LYS A 71 6.00 1.09 -4.22
N VAL A 72 5.20 0.03 -4.08
CA VAL A 72 3.74 0.11 -4.22
C VAL A 72 3.14 0.91 -3.07
N PHE A 73 3.59 0.73 -1.83
CA PHE A 73 3.10 1.48 -0.68
C PHE A 73 3.39 2.98 -0.83
N GLU A 74 4.60 3.32 -1.26
CA GLU A 74 4.98 4.69 -1.66
C GLU A 74 4.04 5.23 -2.72
N ASN A 75 3.77 4.45 -3.78
CA ASN A 75 2.88 4.87 -4.87
C ASN A 75 1.44 5.07 -4.40
N VAL A 76 0.91 4.23 -3.49
CA VAL A 76 -0.43 4.41 -2.92
C VAL A 76 -0.51 5.67 -2.04
N ARG A 77 0.51 5.91 -1.21
CA ARG A 77 0.63 7.14 -0.42
C ARG A 77 0.74 8.38 -1.32
N GLY A 78 1.52 8.27 -2.39
CA GLY A 78 1.70 9.31 -3.41
C GLY A 78 0.42 9.57 -4.20
N HIS A 79 -0.31 8.55 -4.65
CA HIS A 79 -1.59 8.69 -5.35
C HIS A 79 -2.67 9.34 -4.48
N CYS A 80 -2.65 9.08 -3.17
CA CYS A 80 -3.50 9.79 -2.23
C CYS A 80 -3.19 11.30 -2.18
N ALA A 81 -1.97 11.70 -2.56
CA ALA A 81 -1.52 13.09 -2.56
C ALA A 81 -1.58 13.76 -3.95
N GLN A 82 -1.20 13.06 -5.03
CA GLN A 82 -1.03 13.61 -6.38
C GLN A 82 -1.11 12.50 -7.45
N ASN A 83 -2.09 12.59 -8.35
CA ASN A 83 -2.10 11.81 -9.60
C ASN A 83 -1.01 12.36 -10.55
N VAL A 84 0.25 11.98 -10.35
CA VAL A 84 1.33 12.26 -11.30
C VAL A 84 2.10 10.99 -11.64
N SER A 85 2.13 10.73 -12.94
CA SER A 85 2.69 9.61 -13.69
C SER A 85 4.04 9.10 -13.17
N ILE A 86 4.13 7.81 -12.79
CA ILE A 86 5.40 7.06 -12.84
C ILE A 86 5.10 5.65 -13.33
N GLY A 87 5.17 5.50 -14.65
CA GLY A 87 5.65 4.25 -15.24
C GLY A 87 7.09 4.02 -14.75
N GLY A 88 7.37 2.81 -14.32
CA GLY A 88 8.63 2.42 -13.74
C GLY A 88 8.67 0.91 -13.62
N ASP A 89 8.58 0.26 -14.77
CA ASP A 89 9.15 -1.05 -15.00
C ASP A 89 10.60 -1.09 -14.46
N SER A 90 10.95 -2.21 -13.86
CA SER A 90 12.34 -2.60 -13.67
C SER A 90 12.39 -4.11 -13.69
N LEU A 91 12.83 -4.60 -14.86
CA LEU A 91 13.23 -5.96 -15.26
C LEU A 91 12.11 -6.96 -15.57
#